data_AF-A0A2N2M638-F1
#
_entry.id   AF-A0A2N2M638-F1
#
_cell.length_a   1.000
_cell.length_b   1.000
_cell.length_c   1.000
_cell.angle_alpha   90.00
_cell.angle_beta   90.00
_cell.angle_gamma   90.00
#
_symmetry.space_group_name_H-M   'P 1'
#
loop_
_entity.id
_entity.type
_entity.pdbx_description
1 polymer ?
#
loop_
_entity_poly.entity_id
_entity_poly.type
_entity_poly.pdbx_seq_one_letter_code
_entity_poly.pdbx_strand_id
1 'polypeptide(L)'
;MAQTERITFLVTKDFKKWLTAEAKKSGLSISELIRLRCESGSSEDIITIKASVNELKIATARANRALDEGLKEAYKVINQLRKGREIRKKGLK
;
A
#
# COMPACT_ATOMS: atom_id res chain seq x y z
N MET A 1 -27.13 8.78 13.09
CA MET A 1 -25.83 8.08 13.09
C MET A 1 -25.71 7.38 14.44
N ALA A 2 -25.70 6.04 14.48
CA ALA A 2 -25.75 5.29 15.74
C ALA A 2 -24.49 5.55 16.57
N GLN A 3 -24.66 5.87 17.85
CA GLN A 3 -23.58 6.11 18.80
C GLN A 3 -22.84 4.80 19.07
N THR A 4 -21.53 4.79 18.87
CA THR A 4 -20.71 3.59 19.07
C THR A 4 -20.37 3.41 20.55
N GLU A 5 -20.68 2.25 21.12
CA GLU A 5 -20.31 1.91 22.49
C GLU A 5 -18.97 1.19 22.57
N ARG A 6 -18.24 1.38 23.67
CA ARG A 6 -16.93 0.77 23.90
C ARG A 6 -17.11 -0.59 24.57
N ILE A 7 -16.72 -1.64 23.86
CA ILE A 7 -16.63 -3.00 24.42
C ILE A 7 -15.19 -3.25 24.87
N THR A 8 -15.03 -3.72 26.11
CA THR A 8 -13.75 -4.22 26.63
C THR A 8 -13.81 -5.73 26.70
N PHE A 9 -12.95 -6.42 25.96
CA PHE A 9 -12.86 -7.88 25.97
C PHE A 9 -11.48 -8.32 26.48
N LEU A 10 -11.47 -9.35 27.31
CA LEU A 10 -10.23 -9.98 27.77
C LEU A 10 -9.85 -11.07 26.76
N VAL A 11 -8.61 -10.98 26.27
CA VAL A 11 -8.06 -11.93 25.29
C VAL A 11 -6.67 -12.36 25.72
N THR A 12 -6.27 -13.54 25.26
CA THR A 12 -4.89 -14.00 25.41
C THR A 12 -3.94 -13.08 24.64
N LYS A 13 -2.67 -13.03 25.07
CA LYS A 13 -1.65 -12.24 24.38
C LYS A 13 -1.49 -12.66 22.93
N ASP A 14 -1.59 -13.95 22.64
CA ASP A 14 -1.43 -14.49 21.30
C ASP A 14 -2.62 -14.14 20.40
N PHE A 15 -3.84 -14.19 20.95
CA PHE A 15 -5.01 -13.74 20.20
C PHE A 15 -4.95 -12.25 19.87
N LYS A 16 -4.48 -11.40 20.81
CA LYS A 16 -4.26 -9.97 20.53
C LYS A 16 -3.25 -9.75 19.40
N LYS A 17 -2.15 -10.50 19.40
CA LYS A 17 -1.13 -10.43 18.33
C LYS A 17 -1.72 -10.83 16.99
N TRP A 18 -2.44 -11.95 16.94
CA TRP A 18 -3.11 -12.43 15.74
C TRP A 18 -4.09 -11.39 15.20
N LEU A 19 -4.96 -10.84 16.06
CA LEU A 19 -5.98 -9.88 15.65
C LEU A 19 -5.38 -8.56 15.13
N THR A 20 -4.25 -8.14 15.71
CA THR A 20 -3.48 -7.00 15.20
C THR A 20 -2.86 -7.28 13.83
N ALA A 21 -2.29 -8.47 13.64
CA ALA A 21 -1.69 -8.87 12.37
C ALA A 21 -2.76 -8.97 11.26
N GLU A 22 -3.92 -9.56 11.57
CA GLU A 22 -5.02 -9.76 10.64
C GLU A 22 -5.66 -8.43 10.21
N ALA A 23 -5.86 -7.52 11.17
CA ALA A 23 -6.35 -6.18 10.90
C ALA A 23 -5.37 -5.40 10.00
N LYS A 24 -4.06 -5.49 10.29
CA LYS A 24 -3.01 -4.84 9.49
C LYS A 24 -2.95 -5.41 8.07
N LYS A 25 -3.04 -6.73 7.92
CA LYS A 25 -3.05 -7.41 6.60
C LYS A 25 -4.21 -6.91 5.75
N SER A 26 -5.40 -6.84 6.35
CA SER A 26 -6.63 -6.41 5.68
C SER A 26 -6.74 -4.88 5.50
N GLY A 27 -5.81 -4.10 6.05
CA GLY A 27 -5.87 -2.64 6.03
C GLY A 27 -7.04 -2.06 6.84
N LEU A 28 -7.52 -2.78 7.86
CA LEU A 28 -8.65 -2.41 8.70
C LEU A 28 -8.20 -2.08 10.13
N SER A 29 -9.01 -1.33 10.86
CA SER A 29 -8.89 -1.28 12.32
C SER A 29 -9.38 -2.59 12.94
N ILE A 30 -8.88 -2.88 14.14
CA ILE A 30 -9.32 -4.03 14.95
C ILE A 30 -10.85 -4.00 15.15
N SER A 31 -11.42 -2.84 15.43
CA SER A 31 -12.86 -2.65 15.61
C SER A 31 -13.67 -2.92 14.35
N GLU A 32 -13.18 -2.50 13.18
CA GLU A 32 -13.85 -2.77 11.91
C GLU A 32 -13.76 -4.26 11.55
N LEU A 33 -12.62 -4.90 11.81
CA LEU A 33 -12.47 -6.33 11.60
C LEU A 33 -13.46 -7.13 12.46
N ILE A 34 -13.61 -6.76 13.75
CA ILE A 34 -14.55 -7.41 14.66
C ILE A 34 -16.00 -7.18 14.20
N ARG A 35 -16.39 -5.95 13.89
CA ARG A 35 -17.74 -5.66 13.38
C ARG A 35 -18.04 -6.43 12.12
N LEU A 36 -17.13 -6.40 11.15
CA LEU A 36 -17.31 -7.12 9.90
C LEU A 36 -17.51 -8.61 10.16
N ARG A 37 -16.69 -9.23 11.03
CA ARG A 37 -16.83 -10.65 11.35
C ARG A 37 -18.11 -10.99 12.14
N CYS A 38 -18.60 -10.09 12.99
CA CYS A 38 -19.81 -10.30 13.80
C CYS A 38 -21.12 -9.95 13.07
N GLU A 39 -21.14 -8.89 12.25
CA GLU A 39 -22.35 -8.41 11.56
C GLU A 39 -22.64 -9.21 10.29
N SER A 40 -21.62 -9.73 9.60
CA SER A 40 -21.80 -10.36 8.28
C SER A 40 -21.77 -11.88 8.26
N GLY A 41 -22.04 -12.53 9.41
CA GLY A 41 -22.33 -13.97 9.52
C GLY A 41 -21.69 -14.85 8.44
N SER A 42 -20.42 -15.23 8.63
CA SER A 42 -19.59 -15.94 7.64
C SER A 42 -19.26 -15.12 6.38
N SER A 43 -18.34 -14.18 6.52
CA SER A 43 -17.86 -13.30 5.43
C SER A 43 -16.34 -13.32 5.32
N GLU A 44 -15.78 -14.53 5.35
CA GLU A 44 -14.35 -14.75 5.11
C GLU A 44 -13.93 -14.22 3.72
N ASP A 45 -14.85 -14.26 2.76
CA ASP A 45 -14.69 -13.71 1.42
C ASP A 45 -14.50 -12.19 1.43
N ILE A 46 -15.26 -11.41 2.21
CA ILE A 46 -15.10 -9.95 2.25
C ILE A 46 -13.77 -9.57 2.91
N ILE A 47 -13.35 -10.30 3.95
CA ILE A 47 -12.04 -10.10 4.57
C ILE A 47 -10.93 -10.39 3.54
N THR A 48 -11.04 -11.51 2.83
CA THR A 48 -10.09 -11.91 1.80
C THR A 48 -10.03 -10.89 0.67
N ILE A 49 -11.17 -10.45 0.13
CA ILE A 49 -11.24 -9.42 -0.90
C ILE A 49 -10.58 -8.12 -0.42
N LYS A 50 -10.84 -7.68 0.81
CA LYS A 50 -10.21 -6.48 1.37
C LYS A 50 -8.70 -6.62 1.50
N ALA A 51 -8.21 -7.78 1.94
CA ALA A 51 -6.78 -8.06 1.98
C ALA A 51 -6.16 -8.01 0.57
N SER A 52 -6.78 -8.63 -0.43
CA SER A 52 -6.31 -8.57 -1.82
C SER A 52 -6.32 -7.15 -2.38
N VAL A 53 -7.35 -6.36 -2.10
CA VAL A 53 -7.40 -4.94 -2.50
C VAL A 53 -6.26 -4.15 -1.85
N ASN A 54 -5.93 -4.42 -0.59
CA ASN A 54 -4.82 -3.78 0.10
C ASN A 54 -3.46 -4.15 -0.53
N GLU A 55 -3.26 -5.43 -0.87
CA GLU A 55 -2.06 -5.89 -1.57
C GLU A 55 -1.93 -5.25 -2.96
N LEU A 56 -3.04 -5.14 -3.71
CA LEU A 56 -3.07 -4.44 -5.00
C LEU A 56 -2.67 -2.98 -4.83
N LYS A 57 -3.20 -2.26 -3.83
CA LYS A 57 -2.80 -0.86 -3.55
C LYS A 57 -1.30 -0.73 -3.29
N ILE A 58 -0.72 -1.64 -2.51
CA ILE A 58 0.72 -1.65 -2.23
C ILE A 58 1.52 -1.92 -3.51
N ALA A 59 1.11 -2.90 -4.31
CA ALA A 59 1.76 -3.24 -5.57
C ALA A 59 1.71 -2.07 -6.57
N THR A 60 0.55 -1.43 -6.73
CA THR A 60 0.40 -0.25 -7.58
C THR A 60 1.27 0.91 -7.10
N ALA A 61 1.34 1.16 -5.79
CA ALA A 61 2.21 2.19 -5.24
C ALA A 61 3.70 1.92 -5.53
N ARG A 62 4.13 0.66 -5.46
CA ARG A 62 5.50 0.27 -5.83
C ARG A 62 5.76 0.43 -7.32
N ALA A 63 4.82 0.02 -8.18
CA ALA A 63 4.92 0.17 -9.62
C ALA A 63 5.04 1.65 -10.03
N ASN A 64 4.22 2.52 -9.44
CA ASN A 64 4.29 3.96 -9.70
C ASN A 64 5.64 4.55 -9.28
N ARG A 65 6.19 4.15 -8.12
CA ARG A 65 7.53 4.59 -7.70
C ARG A 65 8.62 4.14 -8.68
N ALA A 66 8.59 2.88 -9.10
CA ALA A 66 9.56 2.35 -10.06
C ALA A 66 9.47 3.07 -11.42
N LEU A 67 8.25 3.40 -11.86
CA LEU A 67 8.03 4.17 -13.09
C LEU A 67 8.62 5.59 -12.98
N ASP A 68 8.34 6.29 -11.87
CA ASP A 68 8.89 7.63 -11.62
C ASP A 68 10.42 7.64 -11.58
N GLU A 69 11.02 6.63 -10.97
CA GLU A 69 12.48 6.44 -10.95
C GLU A 69 13.03 6.20 -12.35
N GLY A 70 12.40 5.32 -13.14
CA GLY A 70 12.77 5.04 -14.52
C GLY A 70 12.68 6.28 -15.42
N LEU A 71 11.61 7.08 -15.29
CA LEU A 71 11.45 8.34 -16.01
C LEU A 71 12.55 9.33 -15.65
N LYS A 72 12.86 9.50 -14.35
CA LYS A 72 13.95 10.38 -13.91
C LYS A 72 15.28 9.97 -14.52
N GLU A 73 15.58 8.68 -14.56
CA GLU A 73 16.83 8.18 -15.13
C GLU A 73 16.88 8.39 -16.64
N ALA A 74 15.79 8.12 -17.36
CA ALA A 74 15.69 8.41 -18.79
C ALA A 74 15.92 9.90 -19.10
N TYR A 75 15.35 10.80 -18.29
CA TYR A 75 15.59 12.23 -18.42
C TYR A 75 17.05 12.63 -18.16
N LYS A 76 17.73 12.01 -17.18
CA LYS A 76 19.17 12.25 -16.96
C LYS A 76 19.98 11.84 -18.17
N VAL A 77 19.73 10.66 -18.73
CA VAL A 77 20.44 10.15 -19.92
C VAL A 77 20.22 11.07 -21.11
N ILE A 78 18.99 11.50 -21.38
CA ILE A 78 18.69 12.46 -22.45
C ILE A 78 19.46 13.78 -22.24
N ASN A 79 19.51 14.28 -21.02
CA ASN A 79 20.25 15.51 -20.70
C ASN A 79 21.76 15.35 -20.86
N GLN A 80 22.34 14.21 -20.48
CA GLN A 80 23.75 13.90 -20.70
C GLN A 80 24.07 13.82 -22.20
N LEU A 81 23.23 13.14 -22.99
CA LEU A 81 23.38 13.05 -24.43
C LEU A 81 23.31 14.43 -25.11
N ARG A 82 22.38 15.29 -24.67
CA ARG A 82 22.28 16.68 -25.15
C ARG A 82 23.55 17.48 -24.84
N LYS A 83 24.02 17.45 -23.58
CA LYS A 83 25.27 18.12 -23.19
C LYS A 83 26.48 17.62 -24.01
N GLY A 84 26.58 16.31 -24.20
CA GLY A 84 27.66 15.71 -25.01
C GLY A 84 27.61 16.07 -26.50
N ARG A 85 26.43 16.41 -27.05
CA ARG A 85 26.31 16.94 -28.42
C ARG A 85 26.75 18.40 -28.51
N GLU A 86 26.39 19.23 -27.53
CA GLU A 86 26.79 20.64 -27.50
C GLU A 86 28.30 20.84 -27.30
N ILE A 87 28.93 20.01 -26.46
CA ILE A 87 30.39 20.02 -26.28
C ILE A 87 31.10 19.66 -27.59
N ARG A 88 30.63 18.62 -28.29
CA ARG A 88 31.19 18.23 -29.60
C ARG A 88 31.04 19.33 -30.66
N LYS A 89 29.90 20.04 -30.69
CA LYS A 89 29.72 21.19 -31.59
C LYS A 89 30.65 22.36 -31.30
N LYS A 90 30.99 22.61 -30.03
CA LYS A 90 31.90 23.71 -29.64
C LYS A 90 33.38 23.40 -29.87
N GLY A 91 33.81 22.15 -29.78
CA GLY A 91 35.19 21.74 -30.07
C GLY A 91 35.54 21.63 -31.57
N LEU A 92 34.55 21.78 -32.45
CA LEU A 92 34.69 21.80 -33.91
C LEU A 92 34.68 23.22 -34.50
N LYS A 93 34.67 24.27 -33.65
CA LYS A 93 34.76 25.68 -34.02
C LYS A 93 36.12 26.25 -33.65
#